data_AF-A0A2R6QF28-F1
#
_entry.id   AF-A0A2R6QF28-F1
#
_cell.length_a   1.000
_cell.length_b   1.000
_cell.length_c   1.000
_cell.angle_alpha   90.00
_cell.angle_beta   90.00
_cell.angle_gamma   90.00
#
_symmetry.space_group_name_H-M   'P 1'
#
loop_
_entity.id
_entity.type
_entity.pdbx_description
1 polymer ?
#
loop_
_entity_poly.entity_id
_entity_poly.type
_entity_poly.pdbx_seq_one_letter_code
_entity_poly.pdbx_strand_id
1 'polypeptide(L)'
;MSLGEVSHVSFMIKFGRPLFWSRWDVSAQSEPSTMVAFAHRKLIRPNVDWSQVHPPMLSKRPKKGMVAALSTRILLDFSSTRESTPKFEMSLVERHMRIAYSVPQHHREYYRCGSPSEPILAEAAAQEMNSSSTPVAELLRDYINEGLIDQDARGDLVARLLLTLAYDKAIQDSTPGPWDYSRGVTVEAFLRALFSEKYAVEVLN
;
A
#
# COMPACT_ATOMS: atom_id res chain seq x y z
N MET A 1 6.62 -5.61 24.69
CA MET A 1 6.16 -5.28 23.33
C MET A 1 5.33 -4.01 23.42
N SER A 2 5.92 -2.87 23.06
CA SER A 2 5.25 -1.57 22.99
C SER A 2 4.72 -1.31 21.58
N LEU A 3 3.83 -0.33 21.43
CA LEU A 3 3.34 0.10 20.12
C LEU A 3 4.46 0.69 19.25
N GLY A 4 5.47 1.33 19.86
CA GLY A 4 6.65 1.81 19.15
C GLY A 4 7.48 0.65 18.60
N GLU A 5 7.71 -0.39 19.41
CA GLU A 5 8.49 -1.57 19.02
C GLU A 5 7.94 -2.25 17.76
N VAL A 6 6.61 -2.38 17.64
CA VAL A 6 5.98 -3.06 16.49
C VAL A 6 6.04 -2.26 15.19
N SER A 7 6.29 -0.95 15.27
CA SER A 7 6.43 -0.06 14.11
C SER A 7 7.83 -0.08 13.48
N HIS A 8 8.84 -0.66 14.15
CA HIS A 8 10.19 -0.72 13.62
C HIS A 8 10.33 -1.79 12.53
N VAL A 9 11.13 -1.50 11.51
CA VAL A 9 11.42 -2.43 10.41
C VAL A 9 11.91 -3.78 10.93
N SER A 10 12.77 -3.80 11.94
CA SER A 10 13.32 -5.02 12.56
C SER A 10 12.24 -5.93 13.17
N PHE A 11 11.07 -5.38 13.50
CA PHE A 11 9.89 -6.14 13.92
C PHE A 11 9.04 -6.52 12.71
N MET A 12 8.71 -5.56 11.84
CA MET A 12 7.86 -5.75 10.66
C MET A 12 8.30 -6.90 9.75
N ILE A 13 9.61 -7.02 9.51
CA ILE A 13 10.17 -8.05 8.61
C ILE A 13 9.98 -9.49 9.09
N LYS A 14 9.63 -9.69 10.36
CA LYS A 14 9.39 -11.01 10.95
C LYS A 14 8.01 -11.56 10.60
N PHE A 15 7.13 -10.76 10.01
CA PHE A 15 5.75 -11.13 9.68
C PHE A 15 5.57 -11.42 8.19
N GLY A 16 4.84 -12.50 7.91
CA GLY A 16 4.53 -12.96 6.56
C GLY A 16 5.63 -13.80 5.93
N ARG A 17 6.07 -13.45 4.71
CA ARG A 17 6.99 -14.30 3.95
C ARG A 17 8.40 -14.25 4.57
N PRO A 18 9.07 -15.40 4.76
CA PRO A 18 10.43 -15.46 5.30
C PRO A 18 11.46 -14.63 4.53
N LEU A 19 11.19 -14.29 3.27
CA LEU A 19 12.03 -13.51 2.37
C LEU A 19 12.63 -12.25 3.01
N PHE A 20 11.85 -11.52 3.80
CA PHE A 20 12.30 -10.25 4.39
C PHE A 20 13.22 -10.48 5.59
N TRP A 21 12.80 -11.32 6.52
CA TRP A 21 13.60 -11.71 7.68
C TRP A 21 14.91 -12.38 7.28
N SER A 22 14.86 -13.38 6.38
CA SER A 22 16.06 -14.11 5.95
C SER A 22 17.07 -13.20 5.25
N ARG A 23 16.58 -12.18 4.54
CA ARG A 23 17.46 -11.19 3.91
C ARG A 23 18.17 -10.35 4.96
N TRP A 24 17.43 -9.84 5.94
CA TRP A 24 17.96 -9.02 7.04
C TRP A 24 18.98 -9.76 7.90
N ASP A 25 18.70 -11.02 8.21
CA ASP A 25 19.53 -11.85 9.10
C ASP A 25 20.91 -12.15 8.47
N VAL A 26 20.95 -12.33 7.15
CA VAL A 26 22.21 -12.61 6.42
C VAL A 26 23.02 -11.34 6.16
N SER A 27 22.37 -10.17 6.04
CA SER A 27 23.07 -8.90 5.89
C SER A 27 23.38 -8.29 7.25
N ALA A 28 24.58 -8.60 7.76
CA ALA A 28 25.11 -8.10 9.04
C ALA A 28 25.12 -6.55 9.23
N GLN A 29 24.70 -5.78 8.21
CA GLN A 29 24.62 -4.31 8.19
C GLN A 29 23.37 -3.78 7.47
N SER A 30 22.26 -4.51 7.45
CA SER A 30 21.06 -4.00 6.77
C SER A 30 20.46 -2.80 7.50
N GLU A 31 20.51 -1.63 6.88
CA GLU A 31 19.78 -0.45 7.35
C GLU A 31 18.27 -0.63 7.10
N PRO A 32 17.39 -0.17 8.02
CA PRO A 32 15.93 -0.22 7.84
C PRO A 32 15.43 0.31 6.49
N SER A 33 16.00 1.42 6.03
CA SER A 33 15.74 2.06 4.74
C SER A 33 15.95 1.11 3.55
N THR A 34 16.99 0.27 3.61
CA THR A 34 17.31 -0.70 2.56
C THR A 34 16.26 -1.81 2.45
N MET A 35 15.65 -2.20 3.56
CA MET A 35 14.58 -3.21 3.57
C MET A 35 13.27 -2.67 3.06
N VAL A 36 12.91 -1.44 3.43
CA VAL A 36 11.73 -0.78 2.86
C VAL A 36 11.90 -0.61 1.36
N ALA A 37 13.08 -0.17 0.90
CA ALA A 37 13.39 -0.08 -0.53
C ALA A 37 13.35 -1.45 -1.23
N PHE A 38 13.78 -2.52 -0.57
CA PHE A 38 13.67 -3.87 -1.11
C PHE A 38 12.21 -4.33 -1.22
N ALA A 39 11.41 -4.12 -0.18
CA ALA A 39 9.98 -4.40 -0.15
C ALA A 39 9.24 -3.61 -1.24
N HIS A 40 9.56 -2.33 -1.39
CA HIS A 40 9.08 -1.46 -2.45
C HIS A 40 9.37 -2.03 -3.85
N ARG A 41 10.62 -2.40 -4.13
CA ARG A 41 11.00 -3.02 -5.41
C ARG A 41 10.24 -4.31 -5.68
N LYS A 42 9.96 -5.11 -4.66
CA LYS A 42 9.19 -6.35 -4.78
C LYS A 42 7.71 -6.09 -5.07
N LEU A 43 7.13 -5.04 -4.46
CA LEU A 43 5.73 -4.69 -4.58
C LEU A 43 5.41 -3.94 -5.88
N ILE A 44 6.14 -2.87 -6.16
CA ILE A 44 5.81 -1.94 -7.25
C ILE A 44 6.43 -2.39 -8.58
N ARG A 45 7.59 -3.07 -8.51
CA ARG A 45 8.47 -3.33 -9.66
C ARG A 45 8.65 -2.08 -10.54
N PRO A 46 9.21 -1.02 -9.96
CA PRO A 46 9.51 0.17 -10.74
C PRO A 46 10.49 -0.22 -11.85
N ASN A 47 10.12 0.03 -13.11
CA ASN A 47 11.05 0.05 -14.24
C ASN A 47 11.99 1.27 -14.20
N VAL A 48 11.98 2.01 -13.09
CA VAL A 48 12.59 3.32 -12.94
C VAL A 48 13.81 3.19 -12.06
N ASP A 49 14.91 3.76 -12.51
CA ASP A 49 16.11 3.95 -11.71
C ASP A 49 15.85 5.01 -10.62
N TRP A 50 15.86 4.58 -9.36
CA TRP A 50 15.68 5.45 -8.19
C TRP A 50 16.86 6.38 -7.92
N SER A 51 17.91 6.31 -8.76
CA SER A 51 18.97 7.31 -8.78
C SER A 51 18.47 8.69 -9.21
N GLN A 52 17.28 8.79 -9.83
CA GLN A 52 16.68 10.09 -10.18
C GLN A 52 16.03 10.75 -8.96
N VAL A 53 16.46 11.99 -8.71
CA VAL A 53 16.10 12.85 -7.56
C VAL A 53 14.59 13.07 -7.38
N HIS A 54 13.79 12.80 -8.42
CA HIS A 54 12.33 12.86 -8.36
C HIS A 54 11.72 11.61 -9.01
N PRO A 55 11.01 10.76 -8.23
CA PRO A 55 10.30 9.65 -8.82
C PRO A 55 9.19 10.19 -9.75
N PRO A 56 8.89 9.50 -10.86
CA PRO A 56 7.94 10.00 -11.84
C PRO A 56 6.55 10.22 -11.21
N MET A 57 5.78 11.13 -11.81
CA MET A 57 4.38 11.36 -11.46
C MET A 57 3.62 10.02 -11.35
N LEU A 58 2.68 9.89 -10.40
CA LEU A 58 1.95 8.63 -10.18
C LEU A 58 1.29 8.11 -11.45
N SER A 59 0.76 8.99 -12.30
CA SER A 59 0.12 8.65 -13.58
C SER A 59 1.06 8.00 -14.59
N LYS A 60 2.38 8.17 -14.46
CA LYS A 60 3.41 7.57 -15.32
C LYS A 60 3.97 6.27 -14.73
N ARG A 61 3.56 5.88 -13.52
CA ARG A 61 4.04 4.66 -12.87
C ARG A 61 3.37 3.42 -13.46
N PRO A 62 4.03 2.24 -13.39
CA PRO A 62 3.43 1.00 -13.87
C PRO A 62 2.10 0.75 -13.15
N LYS A 63 1.00 0.71 -13.92
CA LYS A 63 -0.37 0.53 -13.40
C LYS A 63 -0.48 -0.62 -12.40
N LYS A 64 0.13 -1.77 -12.69
CA LYS A 64 0.10 -2.95 -11.81
C LYS A 64 0.78 -2.71 -10.46
N GLY A 65 1.88 -1.94 -10.44
CA GLY A 65 2.56 -1.55 -9.20
C GLY A 65 1.70 -0.64 -8.35
N MET A 66 1.05 0.35 -8.96
CA MET A 66 0.13 1.25 -8.25
C MET A 66 -1.10 0.53 -7.71
N VAL A 67 -1.66 -0.38 -8.52
CA VAL A 67 -2.76 -1.24 -8.06
C VAL A 67 -2.31 -2.12 -6.89
N ALA A 68 -1.10 -2.67 -6.91
CA ALA A 68 -0.58 -3.45 -5.79
C ALA A 68 -0.38 -2.62 -4.51
N ALA A 69 0.12 -1.38 -4.63
CA ALA A 69 0.24 -0.44 -3.51
C ALA A 69 -1.13 -0.15 -2.88
N LEU A 70 -2.09 0.27 -3.71
CA LEU A 70 -3.46 0.52 -3.28
C LEU A 70 -4.09 -0.72 -2.66
N SER A 71 -3.99 -1.86 -3.33
CA SER A 71 -4.55 -3.13 -2.83
C SER A 71 -4.02 -3.46 -1.43
N THR A 72 -2.74 -3.21 -1.17
CA THR A 72 -2.09 -3.47 0.13
C THR A 72 -2.63 -2.58 1.25
N ARG A 73 -3.04 -1.34 0.92
CA ARG A 73 -3.45 -0.33 1.91
C ARG A 73 -4.97 -0.24 2.11
N ILE A 74 -5.76 -0.41 1.05
CA ILE A 74 -7.22 -0.25 1.09
C ILE A 74 -8.01 -1.52 0.76
N LEU A 75 -7.31 -2.67 0.59
CA LEU A 75 -7.91 -3.98 0.36
C LEU A 75 -8.83 -3.98 -0.87
N LEU A 76 -8.23 -3.76 -2.05
CA LEU A 76 -8.95 -3.77 -3.32
C LEU A 76 -9.40 -5.19 -3.70
N ASP A 77 -10.68 -5.32 -4.01
CA ASP A 77 -11.27 -6.47 -4.67
C ASP A 77 -11.51 -6.17 -6.16
N PHE A 78 -11.19 -7.15 -7.00
CA PHE A 78 -11.36 -7.03 -8.45
C PHE A 78 -12.72 -7.59 -8.87
N SER A 79 -13.33 -6.96 -9.87
CA SER A 79 -14.58 -7.47 -10.43
C SER A 79 -14.32 -8.75 -11.21
N SER A 80 -15.03 -9.83 -10.86
CA SER A 80 -14.98 -11.12 -11.57
C SER A 80 -15.72 -11.10 -12.92
N THR A 81 -16.37 -9.98 -13.26
CA THR A 81 -17.22 -9.87 -14.46
C THR A 81 -16.44 -9.74 -15.77
N ARG A 82 -15.14 -9.41 -15.71
CA ARG A 82 -14.30 -9.21 -16.90
C ARG A 82 -13.37 -10.38 -17.15
N GLU A 83 -13.37 -10.85 -18.39
CA GLU A 83 -12.49 -11.93 -18.86
C GLU A 83 -10.98 -11.60 -18.69
N SER A 84 -10.63 -10.31 -18.66
CA SER A 84 -9.24 -9.87 -18.47
C SER A 84 -8.80 -9.85 -17.00
N THR A 85 -9.72 -9.88 -16.03
CA THR A 85 -9.40 -9.80 -14.59
C THR A 85 -8.49 -10.95 -14.13
N PRO A 86 -8.75 -12.24 -14.46
CA PRO A 86 -7.90 -13.33 -14.01
C PRO A 86 -6.43 -13.19 -14.48
N LYS A 87 -6.21 -12.74 -15.72
CA LYS A 87 -4.86 -12.49 -16.25
C LYS A 87 -4.19 -11.32 -15.54
N PHE A 88 -4.96 -10.28 -15.20
CA PHE A 88 -4.45 -9.13 -14.47
C PHE A 88 -4.04 -9.53 -13.04
N GLU A 89 -4.92 -10.21 -12.31
CA GLU A 89 -4.65 -10.70 -10.95
C GLU A 89 -3.47 -11.68 -10.91
N MET A 90 -3.38 -12.61 -11.87
CA MET A 90 -2.24 -13.53 -11.96
C MET A 90 -0.91 -12.77 -12.12
N SER A 91 -0.91 -11.69 -12.90
CA SER A 91 0.30 -10.89 -13.04
C SER A 91 0.69 -10.14 -11.76
N LEU A 92 -0.28 -9.81 -10.90
CA LEU A 92 0.00 -9.26 -9.57
C LEU A 92 0.57 -10.33 -8.63
N VAL A 93 0.13 -11.59 -8.74
CA VAL A 93 0.70 -12.71 -7.99
C VAL A 93 2.14 -12.98 -8.43
N GLU A 94 2.39 -13.04 -9.74
CA GLU A 94 3.72 -13.32 -10.31
C GLU A 94 4.75 -12.24 -9.95
N ARG A 95 4.32 -10.96 -9.95
CA ARG A 95 5.27 -9.83 -9.97
C ARG A 95 5.14 -8.84 -8.83
N HIS A 96 4.00 -8.76 -8.14
CA HIS A 96 3.67 -7.67 -7.23
C HIS A 96 3.24 -8.15 -5.84
N MET A 97 3.80 -9.27 -5.37
CA MET A 97 3.61 -9.79 -4.00
C MET A 97 2.15 -10.06 -3.59
N ARG A 98 1.21 -10.14 -4.54
CA ARG A 98 -0.15 -10.63 -4.27
C ARG A 98 -0.09 -12.10 -3.84
N ILE A 99 -0.99 -12.52 -2.96
CA ILE A 99 -1.05 -13.88 -2.43
C ILE A 99 -2.12 -14.64 -3.20
N ALA A 100 -1.76 -15.79 -3.79
CA ALA A 100 -2.73 -16.75 -4.30
C ALA A 100 -3.17 -17.68 -3.16
N TYR A 101 -4.45 -17.66 -2.81
CA TYR A 101 -5.05 -18.51 -1.78
C TYR A 101 -5.48 -19.87 -2.34
N SER A 102 -6.03 -19.88 -3.56
CA SER A 102 -6.49 -21.12 -4.19
C SER A 102 -6.46 -21.01 -5.71
N VAL A 103 -6.05 -22.10 -6.34
CA VAL A 103 -6.07 -22.33 -7.78
C VAL A 103 -6.93 -23.57 -8.05
N PRO A 104 -8.19 -23.42 -8.46
CA PRO A 104 -9.07 -24.55 -8.73
C PRO A 104 -8.52 -25.46 -9.82
N GLN A 105 -8.46 -26.77 -9.56
CA GLN A 105 -7.84 -27.75 -10.46
C GLN A 105 -8.63 -27.98 -11.75
N HIS A 106 -9.96 -27.93 -11.68
CA HIS A 106 -10.83 -28.41 -12.76
C HIS A 106 -10.99 -27.43 -13.93
N HIS A 107 -10.96 -26.13 -13.67
CA HIS A 107 -11.20 -25.12 -14.71
C HIS A 107 -10.08 -24.09 -14.85
N ARG A 108 -9.28 -23.80 -13.79
CA ARG A 108 -8.25 -22.74 -13.77
C ARG A 108 -8.71 -21.37 -14.34
N GLU A 109 -10.02 -21.18 -14.48
CA GLU A 109 -10.66 -20.00 -15.08
C GLU A 109 -10.66 -18.81 -14.12
N TYR A 110 -10.53 -19.06 -12.81
CA TYR A 110 -10.45 -18.02 -11.80
C TYR A 110 -9.45 -18.40 -10.70
N TYR A 111 -8.89 -17.39 -10.05
CA TYR A 111 -7.95 -17.52 -8.94
C TYR A 111 -8.52 -16.83 -7.73
N ARG A 112 -8.44 -17.45 -6.56
CA ARG A 112 -8.69 -16.72 -5.31
C ARG A 112 -7.37 -16.15 -4.86
N CYS A 113 -7.24 -14.83 -4.88
CA CYS A 113 -6.04 -14.15 -4.45
C CYS A 113 -6.39 -12.85 -3.72
N GLY A 114 -5.42 -12.29 -3.01
CA GLY A 114 -5.63 -11.10 -2.20
C GLY A 114 -4.33 -10.38 -1.86
N SER A 115 -4.50 -9.22 -1.25
CA SER A 115 -3.39 -8.36 -0.83
C SER A 115 -2.55 -9.01 0.26
N PRO A 116 -1.23 -8.79 0.27
CA PRO A 116 -0.40 -9.27 1.37
C PRO A 116 -0.69 -8.48 2.65
N SER A 117 -0.67 -9.16 3.79
CA SER A 117 -0.83 -8.57 5.13
C SER A 117 0.51 -8.25 5.81
N GLU A 118 1.59 -8.17 5.03
CA GLU A 118 2.96 -7.97 5.51
C GLU A 118 3.20 -6.49 5.88
N PRO A 119 3.53 -6.14 7.14
CA PRO A 119 3.69 -4.75 7.55
C PRO A 119 4.75 -3.99 6.74
N ILE A 120 5.85 -4.66 6.38
CA ILE A 120 6.91 -4.05 5.57
C ILE A 120 6.44 -3.71 4.14
N LEU A 121 5.47 -4.45 3.59
CA LEU A 121 4.85 -4.13 2.31
C LEU A 121 3.83 -2.99 2.45
N ALA A 122 3.12 -2.92 3.58
CA ALA A 122 2.24 -1.79 3.87
C ALA A 122 3.02 -0.47 4.04
N GLU A 123 4.20 -0.51 4.67
CA GLU A 123 5.13 0.62 4.73
C GLU A 123 5.56 1.06 3.32
N ALA A 124 6.06 0.12 2.52
CA ALA A 124 6.50 0.40 1.16
C ALA A 124 5.37 0.95 0.26
N ALA A 125 4.15 0.44 0.41
CA ALA A 125 2.97 0.95 -0.28
C ALA A 125 2.63 2.39 0.13
N ALA A 126 2.75 2.72 1.42
CA ALA A 126 2.51 4.07 1.91
C ALA A 126 3.50 5.08 1.34
N GLN A 127 4.80 4.71 1.34
CA GLN A 127 5.83 5.55 0.74
C GLN A 127 5.57 5.77 -0.75
N GLU A 128 5.14 4.73 -1.47
CA GLU A 128 4.76 4.86 -2.88
C GLU A 128 3.59 5.85 -3.07
N MET A 129 2.51 5.67 -2.32
CA MET A 129 1.30 6.49 -2.41
C MET A 129 1.55 7.97 -2.09
N ASN A 130 2.49 8.25 -1.18
CA ASN A 130 2.83 9.61 -0.73
C ASN A 130 4.05 10.23 -1.45
N SER A 131 4.65 9.53 -2.42
CA SER A 131 5.89 9.99 -3.08
C SER A 131 5.69 11.00 -4.22
N SER A 132 4.47 11.50 -4.42
CA SER A 132 4.14 12.41 -5.52
C SER A 132 3.09 13.42 -5.09
N SER A 133 3.08 14.58 -5.74
CA SER A 133 2.03 15.59 -5.57
C SER A 133 0.70 15.22 -6.22
N THR A 134 0.67 14.25 -7.14
CA THR A 134 -0.58 13.77 -7.73
C THR A 134 -1.39 13.01 -6.68
N PRO A 135 -2.67 13.36 -6.44
CA PRO A 135 -3.49 12.65 -5.48
C PRO A 135 -3.73 11.21 -5.91
N VAL A 136 -3.44 10.25 -5.03
CA VAL A 136 -3.73 8.82 -5.27
C VAL A 136 -5.23 8.55 -5.51
N ALA A 137 -6.10 9.45 -5.03
CA ALA A 137 -7.54 9.41 -5.29
C ALA A 137 -7.89 9.51 -6.79
N GLU A 138 -7.10 10.25 -7.57
CA GLU A 138 -7.29 10.33 -9.03
C GLU A 138 -7.01 8.98 -9.69
N LEU A 139 -5.94 8.29 -9.28
CA LEU A 139 -5.65 6.94 -9.78
C LEU A 139 -6.76 5.95 -9.44
N LEU A 140 -7.27 5.97 -8.20
CA LEU A 140 -8.36 5.10 -7.79
C LEU A 140 -9.62 5.34 -8.64
N ARG A 141 -9.97 6.62 -8.85
CA ARG A 141 -11.09 7.02 -9.72
C ARG A 141 -10.91 6.46 -11.13
N ASP A 142 -9.73 6.59 -11.70
CA ASP A 142 -9.45 6.12 -13.06
C ASP A 142 -9.58 4.59 -13.15
N TYR A 143 -9.09 3.84 -12.16
CA TYR A 143 -9.23 2.38 -12.13
C TYR A 143 -10.68 1.90 -11.98
N ILE A 144 -11.51 2.64 -11.22
CA ILE A 144 -12.95 2.38 -11.11
C ILE A 144 -13.64 2.66 -12.45
N ASN A 145 -13.34 3.79 -13.08
CA ASN A 145 -13.94 4.18 -14.37
C ASN A 145 -13.57 3.22 -15.50
N GLU A 146 -12.37 2.65 -15.47
CA GLU A 146 -11.93 1.63 -16.40
C GLU A 146 -12.59 0.26 -16.17
N GLY A 147 -13.36 0.09 -15.08
CA GLY A 147 -14.02 -1.16 -14.71
C GLY A 147 -13.06 -2.23 -14.19
N LEU A 148 -11.91 -1.85 -13.62
CA LEU A 148 -10.99 -2.81 -13.01
C LEU A 148 -11.48 -3.24 -11.62
N ILE A 149 -12.14 -2.32 -10.92
CA ILE A 149 -12.66 -2.46 -9.57
C ILE A 149 -14.18 -2.46 -9.65
N ASP A 150 -14.81 -3.27 -8.80
CA ASP A 150 -16.28 -3.34 -8.74
C ASP A 150 -16.89 -1.97 -8.35
N GLN A 151 -17.93 -1.56 -9.07
CA GLN A 151 -18.59 -0.27 -8.84
C GLN A 151 -19.36 -0.27 -7.51
N ASP A 152 -19.89 -1.43 -7.09
CA ASP A 152 -20.66 -1.55 -5.85
C ASP A 152 -19.77 -1.37 -4.61
N ALA A 153 -18.45 -1.58 -4.74
CA ALA A 153 -17.48 -1.36 -3.67
C ALA A 153 -16.99 0.10 -3.56
N ARG A 154 -17.46 1.02 -4.43
CA ARG A 154 -16.92 2.38 -4.54
C ARG A 154 -16.99 3.15 -3.21
N GLY A 155 -18.12 3.09 -2.51
CA GLY A 155 -18.32 3.80 -1.25
C GLY A 155 -17.31 3.38 -0.19
N ASP A 156 -17.17 2.07 0.01
CA ASP A 156 -16.24 1.47 0.98
C ASP A 156 -14.78 1.79 0.65
N LEU A 157 -14.41 1.74 -0.63
CA LEU A 157 -13.04 2.03 -1.06
C LEU A 157 -12.67 3.50 -0.87
N VAL A 158 -13.59 4.42 -1.15
CA VAL A 158 -13.37 5.85 -0.90
C VAL A 158 -13.23 6.10 0.60
N ALA A 159 -14.07 5.48 1.44
CA ALA A 159 -13.96 5.61 2.89
C ALA A 159 -12.61 5.09 3.41
N ARG A 160 -12.18 3.88 3.00
CA ARG A 160 -10.87 3.31 3.37
C ARG A 160 -9.72 4.20 2.90
N LEU A 161 -9.82 4.77 1.70
CA LEU A 161 -8.80 5.68 1.19
C LEU A 161 -8.72 6.96 2.01
N LEU A 162 -9.85 7.59 2.34
CA LEU A 162 -9.88 8.81 3.16
C LEU A 162 -9.26 8.57 4.54
N LEU A 163 -9.63 7.47 5.21
CA LEU A 163 -9.04 7.09 6.49
C LEU A 163 -7.53 6.85 6.37
N THR A 164 -7.09 6.16 5.31
CA THR A 164 -5.66 5.90 5.06
C THR A 164 -4.88 7.20 4.83
N LEU A 165 -5.43 8.11 4.02
CA LEU A 165 -4.78 9.40 3.71
C LEU A 165 -4.75 10.33 4.93
N ALA A 166 -5.80 10.34 5.75
CA ALA A 166 -5.82 11.09 7.00
C ALA A 166 -4.74 10.58 7.97
N TYR A 167 -4.56 9.25 8.05
CA TYR A 167 -3.51 8.65 8.86
C TYR A 167 -2.11 9.06 8.38
N ASP A 168 -1.86 8.95 7.08
CA ASP A 168 -0.57 9.33 6.47
C ASP A 168 -0.29 10.83 6.65
N LYS A 169 -1.32 11.67 6.49
CA LYS A 169 -1.22 13.11 6.74
C LYS A 169 -0.91 13.41 8.21
N ALA A 170 -1.57 12.73 9.16
CA ALA A 170 -1.30 12.94 10.57
C ALA A 170 0.16 12.65 10.95
N ILE A 171 0.79 11.66 10.30
CA ILE A 171 2.23 11.38 10.45
C ILE A 171 3.08 12.52 9.90
N GLN A 172 2.76 12.99 8.70
CA GLN A 172 3.49 14.06 8.01
C GLN A 172 3.43 15.38 8.78
N ASP A 173 2.27 15.72 9.33
CA ASP A 173 2.06 16.95 10.10
C ASP A 173 2.75 16.86 11.48
N SER A 174 2.84 15.64 12.06
CA SER A 174 3.42 15.44 13.39
C SER A 174 4.95 15.38 13.41
N THR A 175 5.61 15.13 12.27
CA THR A 175 7.07 14.97 12.23
C THR A 175 7.71 15.44 10.93
N PRO A 176 8.92 16.04 11.00
CA PRO A 176 9.69 16.32 9.80
C PRO A 176 10.14 15.00 9.14
N GLY A 177 10.16 14.97 7.81
CA GLY A 177 10.56 13.80 7.04
C GLY A 177 12.05 13.42 7.21
N PRO A 178 12.45 12.20 6.79
CA PRO A 178 11.65 11.16 6.13
C PRO A 178 10.60 10.53 7.07
N TRP A 179 9.48 10.06 6.51
CA TRP A 179 8.35 9.54 7.29
C TRP A 179 8.28 8.02 7.28
N ASP A 180 8.12 7.44 8.46
CA ASP A 180 7.77 6.03 8.65
C ASP A 180 6.25 5.91 8.83
N TYR A 181 5.56 5.37 7.84
CA TYR A 181 4.09 5.33 7.83
C TYR A 181 3.48 4.24 8.71
N SER A 182 4.31 3.35 9.24
CA SER A 182 3.95 2.31 10.20
C SER A 182 3.98 2.82 11.64
N ARG A 183 4.48 4.03 11.87
CA ARG A 183 4.43 4.66 13.21
C ARG A 183 2.98 4.91 13.60
N GLY A 184 2.68 4.79 14.89
CA GLY A 184 1.40 5.21 15.46
C GLY A 184 1.21 6.74 15.45
N VAL A 185 -0.03 7.20 15.38
CA VAL A 185 -0.44 8.60 15.62
C VAL A 185 -1.44 8.67 16.78
N THR A 186 -1.60 9.85 17.38
CA THR A 186 -2.66 10.06 18.37
C THR A 186 -4.02 10.12 17.68
N VAL A 187 -5.08 9.74 18.40
CA VAL A 187 -6.46 9.86 17.91
C VAL A 187 -6.76 11.32 17.54
N GLU A 188 -6.28 12.27 18.32
CA GLU A 188 -6.44 13.70 18.04
C GLU A 188 -5.79 14.09 16.71
N ALA A 189 -4.52 13.73 16.46
CA ALA A 189 -3.83 14.07 15.22
C ALA A 189 -4.54 13.45 14.00
N PHE A 190 -5.00 12.21 14.14
CA PHE A 190 -5.78 11.53 13.11
C PHE A 190 -7.09 12.26 12.79
N LEU A 191 -7.88 12.62 13.80
CA LEU A 191 -9.17 13.31 13.61
C LEU A 191 -8.97 14.71 13.01
N ARG A 192 -7.91 15.43 13.43
CA ARG A 192 -7.54 16.74 12.83
C ARG A 192 -7.12 16.61 11.36
N ALA A 193 -6.49 15.50 10.98
CA ALA A 193 -6.14 15.24 9.59
C ALA A 193 -7.34 14.77 8.74
N LEU A 194 -8.31 14.09 9.35
CA LEU A 194 -9.50 13.55 8.68
C LEU A 194 -10.57 14.63 8.42
N PHE A 195 -10.81 15.51 9.39
CA PHE A 195 -11.80 16.56 9.29
C PHE A 195 -11.14 17.90 8.97
N SER A 196 -11.84 18.76 8.23
CA SER A 196 -11.37 20.14 8.06
C SER A 196 -11.33 20.87 9.42
N GLU A 197 -10.46 21.87 9.54
CA GLU A 197 -10.29 22.64 10.79
C GLU A 197 -11.62 23.15 11.36
N LYS A 198 -12.56 23.50 10.45
CA LYS A 198 -13.92 23.92 10.80
C LYS A 198 -14.65 22.92 11.68
N TYR A 199 -14.52 21.61 11.42
CA TYR A 199 -15.26 20.56 12.12
C TYR A 199 -14.39 19.79 13.12
N ALA A 200 -13.06 19.90 13.04
CA ALA A 200 -12.15 19.17 13.92
C ALA A 200 -12.39 19.50 15.40
N VAL A 201 -12.73 20.74 15.75
CA VAL A 201 -13.02 21.15 17.13
C VAL A 201 -14.33 20.52 17.63
N GLU A 202 -15.36 20.43 16.79
CA GLU A 202 -16.65 19.84 17.17
C GLU A 202 -16.55 18.33 17.43
N VAL A 203 -15.69 17.62 16.69
CA VAL A 203 -15.50 16.17 16.83
C VAL A 203 -14.61 15.79 18.02
N LEU A 204 -13.77 16.70 18.50
CA LEU A 204 -12.81 16.44 19.59
C LEU A 204 -13.35 16.77 20.99
N ASN A 205 -14.53 17.39 21.09
CA ASN A 205 -15.21 17.73 22.36
C ASN A 205 -16.33 16.74 22.66
#